data_AF-A0A6J3HI48-F1
#
_entry.id   AF-A0A6J3HI48-F1
#
_cell.length_a   1.000
_cell.length_b   1.000
_cell.length_c   1.000
_cell.angle_alpha   90.00
_cell.angle_beta   90.00
_cell.angle_gamma   90.00
#
_symmetry.space_group_name_H-M   'P 1'
#
loop_
_entity.id
_entity.type
_entity.pdbx_description
1 polymer ?
#
loop_
_entity_poly.entity_id
_entity_poly.type
_entity_poly.pdbx_seq_one_letter_code
_entity_poly.pdbx_strand_id
1 'polypeptide(L)' 'MIFKFMRTLFHAKGLNADLAIISLVYIKRLLKCADINICPSNWKRIIFGAVLLAIKVGSNVAVCNKDLCKLFEKMTVDHM' A
#
# COMPACT_ATOMS: atom_id res chain seq x y z
N MET A 1 -10.15 -10.03 -5.82
CA MET A 1 -10.24 -8.55 -5.94
C MET A 1 -8.94 -7.89 -5.48
N ILE A 2 -8.53 -8.11 -4.22
CA ILE A 2 -7.28 -7.60 -3.62
C ILE A 2 -6.03 -7.82 -4.49
N PHE A 3 -5.77 -9.06 -4.94
CA PHE A 3 -4.58 -9.35 -5.76
C PHE A 3 -4.59 -8.61 -7.11
N LYS A 4 -5.75 -8.55 -7.77
CA LYS A 4 -5.91 -7.78 -9.02
C LYS A 4 -5.65 -6.30 -8.78
N PHE A 5 -6.19 -5.75 -7.69
CA PHE A 5 -5.96 -4.36 -7.29
C PHE A 5 -4.46 -4.08 -7.06
N MET A 6 -3.77 -4.91 -6.26
CA MET A 6 -2.33 -4.75 -6.03
C MET A 6 -1.54 -4.85 -7.33
N ARG A 7 -1.85 -5.81 -8.20
CA ARG A 7 -1.17 -5.93 -9.51
C ARG A 7 -1.35 -4.67 -10.35
N THR A 8 -2.58 -4.16 -10.47
CA THR A 8 -2.87 -2.94 -11.23
C THR A 8 -2.17 -1.72 -10.64
N LEU A 9 -2.21 -1.57 -9.30
CA LEU A 9 -1.56 -0.48 -8.57
C LEU A 9 -0.04 -0.45 -8.83
N PHE A 10 0.62 -1.60 -8.66
CA PHE A 10 2.06 -1.71 -8.81
C PHE A 10 2.48 -1.48 -10.26
N HIS A 11 1.74 -2.03 -11.21
CA HIS A 11 1.98 -1.80 -12.64
C HIS A 11 1.81 -0.31 -13.01
N ALA A 12 0.71 0.32 -12.59
CA ALA A 12 0.41 1.71 -12.92
C ALA A 12 1.40 2.72 -12.30
N LYS A 13 2.07 2.34 -11.22
CA LYS A 13 3.03 3.19 -10.49
C LYS A 13 4.49 2.77 -10.67
N GLY A 14 4.77 1.75 -11.49
CA GLY A 14 6.13 1.25 -11.69
C GLY A 14 6.79 0.75 -10.40
N LEU A 15 6.00 0.16 -9.49
CA LEU A 15 6.51 -0.37 -8.23
C LEU A 15 7.01 -1.80 -8.40
N ASN A 16 8.12 -2.09 -7.74
CA ASN A 16 8.80 -3.38 -7.83
C ASN A 16 8.18 -4.44 -6.89
N ALA A 17 8.48 -5.72 -7.16
CA ALA A 17 7.91 -6.85 -6.43
C ALA A 17 8.36 -6.96 -4.96
N ASP A 18 9.56 -6.47 -4.64
CA ASP A 18 10.09 -6.39 -3.28
C ASP A 18 9.18 -5.53 -2.39
N LEU A 19 8.73 -4.37 -2.87
CA LEU A 19 7.78 -3.52 -2.16
C LEU A 19 6.43 -4.23 -1.94
N ALA A 20 6.01 -5.11 -2.85
CA ALA A 20 4.77 -5.88 -2.70
C ALA A 20 4.89 -6.91 -1.58
N ILE A 21 6.03 -7.60 -1.50
CA ILE A 21 6.34 -8.57 -0.45
C ILE A 21 6.39 -7.87 0.91
N ILE A 22 7.08 -6.74 1.00
CA ILE A 22 7.17 -5.93 2.25
C ILE A 22 5.78 -5.45 2.67
N SER A 23 4.97 -4.95 1.73
CA SER A 23 3.59 -4.52 2.00
C SER A 23 2.76 -5.66 2.60
N LEU A 24 2.89 -6.89 2.09
CA LEU A 24 2.19 -8.05 2.63
C LEU A 24 2.63 -8.38 4.07
N VAL A 25 3.92 -8.24 4.39
CA VAL A 25 4.41 -8.39 5.77
C VAL A 25 3.78 -7.35 6.68
N TYR A 26 3.70 -6.08 6.26
CA TYR A 26 3.04 -5.03 7.04
C TYR A 26 1.55 -5.27 7.24
N ILE A 27 0.84 -5.73 6.21
CA ILE A 27 -0.56 -6.13 6.34
C ILE A 27 -0.70 -7.21 7.41
N LYS A 28 0.05 -8.32 7.31
CA LYS A 28 -0.02 -9.42 8.29
C LYS A 28 0.28 -8.97 9.71
N ARG A 29 1.27 -8.08 9.89
CA ARG A 29 1.61 -7.51 11.20
C ARG A 29 0.49 -6.62 11.74
N LEU A 30 -0.09 -5.75 10.91
CA LEU A 30 -1.19 -4.89 11.32
C LEU A 30 -2.39 -5.70 11.80
N LEU A 31 -2.82 -6.70 11.02
CA LEU A 31 -3.96 -7.56 11.39
C LEU A 31 -3.73 -8.24 12.74
N LYS A 32 -2.52 -8.76 12.96
CA LYS A 32 -2.15 -9.42 14.22
C LYS A 32 -2.07 -8.46 15.40
N CYS A 33 -1.40 -7.32 15.23
CA CYS A 33 -1.15 -6.39 16.34
C CYS A 33 -2.38 -5.58 16.74
N ALA A 34 -3.25 -5.26 15.78
CA ALA A 34 -4.48 -4.50 16.04
C ALA A 34 -5.70 -5.39 16.30
N ASP A 35 -5.55 -6.72 16.21
CA ASP A 35 -6.63 -7.71 16.29
C ASP A 35 -7.82 -7.36 15.39
N ILE A 36 -7.51 -7.05 14.13
CA ILE A 36 -8.51 -6.70 13.11
C ILE A 36 -8.45 -7.68 11.95
N ASN A 37 -9.60 -7.88 11.31
CA ASN A 37 -9.72 -8.66 10.08
C ASN A 37 -9.87 -7.76 8.85
N ILE A 38 -9.49 -8.32 7.70
CA ILE A 38 -9.78 -7.69 6.40
C ILE A 38 -11.26 -7.90 6.07
N CYS A 39 -11.95 -6.80 5.83
CA CYS A 39 -13.37 -6.74 5.48
C CYS A 39 -13.57 -5.86 4.23
N PRO A 40 -14.70 -6.01 3.51
CA PRO A 40 -15.01 -5.19 2.33
C PRO A 40 -14.92 -3.67 2.54
N SER A 41 -15.14 -3.20 3.77
CA SER A 41 -15.10 -1.77 4.15
C SER A 41 -13.70 -1.21 4.42
N ASN A 42 -12.70 -2.05 4.74
CA ASN A 42 -11.39 -1.58 5.23
C ASN A 42 -10.20 -2.00 4.36
N TRP A 43 -10.36 -3.00 3.47
CA TRP A 43 -9.24 -3.62 2.77
C TRP A 43 -8.42 -2.65 1.93
N LYS A 44 -9.06 -1.68 1.25
CA LYS A 44 -8.36 -0.69 0.41
C LYS A 44 -7.45 0.20 1.26
N ARG A 45 -7.94 0.67 2.42
CA ARG A 45 -7.20 1.50 3.37
C ARG A 45 -6.00 0.73 3.94
N ILE A 46 -6.22 -0.52 4.33
CA ILE A 46 -5.15 -1.40 4.86
C ILE A 46 -4.05 -1.62 3.81
N ILE A 47 -4.41 -2.00 2.59
CA ILE A 47 -3.44 -2.26 1.52
C ILE A 47 -2.70 -0.98 1.14
N PHE A 48 -3.44 0.10 0.90
CA PHE A 48 -2.83 1.36 0.47
C PHE A 48 -1.89 1.91 1.55
N GLY A 49 -2.30 1.88 2.82
CA GLY A 49 -1.43 2.27 3.93
C GLY A 49 -0.15 1.44 4.03
N ALA A 50 -0.25 0.11 3.85
CA ALA A 50 0.92 -0.76 3.85
C ALA A 50 1.88 -0.47 2.68
N VAL A 51 1.36 -0.17 1.48
CA VAL A 51 2.16 0.21 0.31
C VAL A 51 2.86 1.55 0.54
N LEU A 52 2.17 2.55 1.06
CA LEU A 52 2.76 3.85 1.39
C LEU A 52 3.90 3.68 2.40
N LEU A 53 3.70 2.86 3.43
CA LEU A 53 4.73 2.59 4.44
C LEU A 53 5.92 1.83 3.84
N ALA A 54 5.68 0.84 2.97
CA ALA A 54 6.73 0.09 2.28
C ALA A 54 7.59 1.01 1.41
N ILE A 55 6.99 1.91 0.62
CA ILE A 55 7.73 2.89 -0.19
C ILE A 55 8.55 3.81 0.70
N LYS A 56 7.96 4.30 1.79
CA LYS A 56 8.60 5.27 2.67
C LYS A 56 9.82 4.70 3.40
N VAL A 57 9.72 3.46 3.88
CA VAL A 57 10.76 2.80 4.69
C VAL A 57 11.76 2.04 3.82
N GLY A 58 11.33 1.51 2.67
CA GLY A 58 12.18 0.72 1.77
C GLY A 58 13.00 1.54 0.78
N SER A 59 12.80 2.87 0.72
CA SER A 59 13.53 3.74 -0.18
C SER A 59 14.94 4.06 0.35
N ASN A 60 15.94 4.04 -0.54
CA ASN A 60 17.31 4.45 -0.24
C ASN A 60 17.46 5.97 -0.01
N VAL A 61 16.40 6.73 -0.27
CA VAL A 61 16.30 8.17 -0.03
C VAL A 61 15.08 8.49 0.82
N ALA A 62 15.15 9.57 1.59
CA ALA A 62 14.02 10.01 2.41
C ALA A 62 12.84 10.42 1.53
N VAL A 63 11.72 9.69 1.66
CA VAL A 63 10.47 9.99 0.94
C VAL A 63 9.54 10.79 1.87
N CYS A 64 9.18 12.01 1.46
CA CYS A 64 8.23 12.81 2.22
C CYS A 64 6.79 12.57 1.77
N ASN A 65 5.82 13.05 2.54
CA ASN A 65 4.41 12.88 2.20
C ASN A 65 4.03 13.59 0.89
N LYS A 66 4.69 14.71 0.55
CA LYS A 66 4.48 15.43 -0.71
C LYS A 66 4.85 14.57 -1.92
N ASP A 67 5.91 13.77 -1.82
CA ASP A 67 6.34 12.87 -2.89
C ASP A 67 5.33 11.74 -3.09
N LEU A 68 4.81 11.18 -1.99
CA LEU A 68 3.74 10.18 -2.05
C LEU A 68 2.44 10.76 -2.63
N CYS A 69 2.05 11.98 -2.23
CA CYS A 69 0.88 12.65 -2.80
C CYS A 69 1.02 12.85 -4.32
N LYS A 70 2.21 13.26 -4.79
CA LYS A 70 2.49 13.36 -6.23
C LYS A 70 2.43 12.00 -6.93
N LEU A 71 3.04 10.97 -6.32
CA LEU A 71 3.02 9.62 -6.87
C LEU A 71 1.58 9.09 -7.03
N PHE A 72 0.66 9.46 -6.14
CA PHE A 72 -0.74 8.99 -6.12
C PHE A 72 -1.79 10.07 -6.41
N GLU A 73 -1.44 11.16 -7.08
CA GLU A 73 -2.24 12.41 -7.22
C GLU A 73 -3.67 12.24 -7.77
N LYS A 74 -3.97 11.13 -8.45
CA LYS A 74 -5.29 10.83 -9.05
C LYS A 74 -5.98 9.61 -8.43
N MET A 75 -5.55 9.20 -7.25
CA MET A 75 -6.03 7.99 -6.61
C MET A 75 -6.63 8.34 -5.25
N THR A 76 -7.89 7.99 -5.03
CA THR A 76 -8.53 8.12 -3.72
C THR A 76 -8.94 6.74 -3.24
N VAL A 77 -8.85 6.49 -1.94
CA VAL A 77 -9.12 5.15 -1.39
C VAL A 77 -10.58 4.73 -1.62
N ASP A 78 -11.49 5.70 -1.71
CA ASP A 78 -12.91 5.46 -1.95
C ASP A 78 -13.20 5.15 -3.44
N HIS A 79 -12.35 5.61 -4.38
CA HIS A 79 -12.46 5.35 -5.82
C HIS A 79 -11.42 4.33 -6.36
N MET A 80 -10.62 3.71 -5.46
CA MET A 80 -9.74 2.55 -5.72
C MET A 80 -10.54 1.24 -5.81
#